data_AF-A0A0F9SE80-F1
#
_entry.id   AF-A0A0F9SE80-F1
#
_cell.length_a   1.000
_cell.length_b   1.000
_cell.length_c   1.000
_cell.angle_alpha   90.00
_cell.angle_beta   90.00
_cell.angle_gamma   90.00
#
_symmetry.space_group_name_H-M   'P 1'
#
loop_
_entity.id
_entity.type
_entity.pdbx_description
1 polymer ?
#
loop_
_entity_poly.entity_id
_entity_poly.type
_entity_poly.pdbx_seq_one_letter_code
_entity_poly.pdbx_strand_id
1 'polypeptide(L)'
;MVEGEEIVDIERNDVDLTKLFKWSTEIEIQDEKGNSVTSVFMRLVGDSELNQARIFGLRESAKLRRALKTLGTTERDAFVSDLELREPEFIAKTVTILSLNSLSTDARRNVIISLPIDLPSDASSEELEEYQETVDNFPLEYAKKVEEEITKLAAEMEEKLLKLSDDELQDSYEEALINNLCSTRMTNKFLDMCIFLGTFSDIDMKERKFSSLEEYENLATEVKDQLTYAYNTLDMPIEKLKK
;
A
#
# COMPACT_ATOMS: atom_id res chain seq x y z
N MET A 1 -3.28 20.85 34.37
CA MET A 1 -3.85 21.90 33.51
C MET A 1 -3.51 21.49 32.10
N VAL A 2 -4.44 20.80 31.45
CA VAL A 2 -4.31 20.38 30.05
C VAL A 2 -4.81 21.56 29.25
N GLU A 3 -3.94 22.17 28.46
CA GLU A 3 -4.32 23.21 27.51
C GLU A 3 -5.34 22.61 26.55
N GLY A 4 -6.51 23.23 26.49
CA GLY A 4 -7.60 22.79 25.63
C GLY A 4 -7.19 22.95 24.18
N GLU A 5 -7.24 21.86 23.43
CA GLU A 5 -7.29 21.94 21.97
C GLU A 5 -8.58 22.66 21.59
N GLU A 6 -8.44 23.88 21.05
CA GLU A 6 -9.56 24.58 20.43
C GLU A 6 -10.06 23.74 19.25
N ILE A 7 -11.27 23.19 19.37
CA ILE A 7 -12.01 22.65 18.24
C ILE A 7 -12.37 23.85 17.36
N VAL A 8 -11.56 24.08 16.32
CA VAL A 8 -11.81 25.12 15.33
C VAL A 8 -12.93 24.62 14.42
N ASP A 9 -14.11 25.21 14.58
CA ASP A 9 -15.28 24.97 13.73
C ASP A 9 -15.00 25.53 12.32
N ILE A 10 -14.68 24.67 11.36
CA ILE A 10 -14.37 25.07 9.98
C ILE A 10 -15.67 25.06 9.18
N GLU A 11 -16.23 26.25 8.90
CA GLU A 11 -17.36 26.36 7.98
C GLU A 11 -16.92 25.93 6.56
N ARG A 12 -17.78 25.17 5.85
CA ARG A 12 -17.53 24.62 4.51
C ARG A 12 -17.12 25.67 3.45
N ASN A 13 -17.33 26.96 3.73
CA ASN A 13 -16.97 28.09 2.87
C ASN A 13 -15.55 28.64 3.10
N ASP A 14 -14.83 28.23 4.15
CA ASP A 14 -13.50 28.75 4.50
C ASP A 14 -12.34 27.91 3.94
N VAL A 15 -12.67 26.81 3.27
CA VAL A 15 -11.70 25.88 2.69
C VAL A 15 -11.59 26.11 1.17
N ASP A 16 -10.35 26.28 0.69
CA ASP A 16 -10.08 26.26 -0.75
C ASP A 16 -9.54 24.89 -1.16
N LEU A 17 -10.45 24.01 -1.60
CA LEU A 17 -10.12 22.67 -2.09
C LEU A 17 -9.21 22.70 -3.33
N THR A 18 -9.07 23.83 -4.03
CA THR A 18 -8.12 23.92 -5.15
C THR A 18 -6.67 23.93 -4.67
N LYS A 19 -6.41 24.26 -3.40
CA LYS A 19 -5.09 24.15 -2.76
C LYS A 19 -4.63 22.69 -2.63
N LEU A 20 -5.55 21.73 -2.49
CA LEU A 20 -5.26 20.29 -2.49
C LEU A 20 -4.50 19.85 -3.76
N PHE A 21 -4.86 20.41 -4.91
CA PHE A 21 -4.27 20.03 -6.20
C PHE A 21 -2.98 20.78 -6.54
N LYS A 22 -2.64 21.82 -5.78
CA LYS A 22 -1.45 22.67 -6.00
C LYS A 22 -0.43 22.58 -4.86
N TRP A 23 -0.71 21.74 -3.88
CA TRP A 23 0.18 21.62 -2.74
C TRP A 23 1.38 20.76 -3.07
N SER A 24 2.50 21.20 -2.53
CA SER A 24 3.77 20.51 -2.58
C SER A 24 4.53 20.78 -1.29
N THR A 25 5.41 19.87 -0.95
CA THR A 25 6.36 20.03 0.16
C THR A 25 7.77 20.07 -0.38
N GLU A 26 8.56 20.98 0.17
CA GLU A 26 10.01 20.97 -0.03
C GLU A 26 10.63 19.87 0.83
N ILE A 27 11.41 19.01 0.19
CA ILE A 27 12.10 17.88 0.81
C ILE A 27 13.59 18.10 0.65
N GLU A 28 14.28 18.16 1.79
CA GLU A 28 15.74 18.19 1.83
C GLU A 28 16.29 16.77 1.77
N ILE A 29 17.10 16.48 0.75
CA ILE A 29 17.82 15.22 0.61
C ILE A 29 19.14 15.32 1.36
N GLN A 30 19.36 14.40 2.31
CA GLN A 30 20.53 14.37 3.17
C GLN A 30 21.55 13.31 2.72
N ASP A 31 22.83 13.59 2.98
CA ASP A 31 23.91 12.60 2.87
C ASP A 31 23.96 11.66 4.09
N GLU A 32 24.85 10.66 4.07
CA GLU A 32 25.07 9.73 5.18
C GLU A 32 25.45 10.40 6.52
N LYS A 33 25.87 11.67 6.48
CA LYS A 33 26.26 12.46 7.65
C LYS A 33 25.15 13.40 8.11
N GLY A 34 23.98 13.36 7.47
CA GLY A 34 22.83 14.23 7.78
C GLY A 34 22.94 15.64 7.21
N ASN A 35 23.91 15.91 6.32
CA ASN A 35 24.01 17.22 5.67
C ASN A 35 23.07 17.29 4.48
N SER A 36 22.35 18.40 4.37
CA SER A 36 21.48 18.69 3.21
C SER A 36 22.33 18.86 1.94
N VAL A 37 22.06 18.02 0.93
CA VAL A 37 22.76 17.98 -0.36
C VAL A 37 21.98 18.73 -1.44
N THR A 38 20.67 18.56 -1.48
CA THR A 38 19.76 19.22 -2.42
C THR A 38 18.36 19.28 -1.85
N SER A 39 17.61 20.32 -2.20
CA SER A 39 16.16 20.34 -2.03
C SER A 39 15.47 19.85 -3.30
N VAL A 40 14.31 19.22 -3.14
CA VAL A 40 13.35 18.90 -4.20
C VAL A 40 11.95 19.27 -3.74
N PHE A 41 11.03 19.53 -4.66
CA PHE A 41 9.64 19.76 -4.35
C PHE A 41 8.82 18.54 -4.75
N MET A 42 7.97 18.05 -3.86
CA MET A 42 7.18 16.85 -4.09
C MET A 42 5.69 17.13 -3.92
N ARG A 43 4.88 16.61 -4.85
CA ARG A 43 3.42 16.60 -4.75
C ARG A 43 2.85 15.22 -5.00
N LEU A 44 1.61 15.01 -4.56
CA LEU A 44 0.83 13.86 -4.99
C LEU A 44 0.53 13.98 -6.48
N VAL A 45 0.70 12.87 -7.19
CA VAL A 45 0.39 12.80 -8.62
C VAL A 45 -1.11 12.91 -8.86
N GLY A 46 -1.50 13.59 -9.95
CA GLY A 46 -2.91 13.71 -10.35
C GLY A 46 -3.43 12.46 -11.05
N ASP A 47 -4.73 12.40 -11.33
CA ASP A 47 -5.38 11.23 -11.93
C ASP A 47 -4.73 10.72 -13.22
N SER A 48 -4.32 11.63 -14.12
CA SER A 48 -3.69 11.25 -15.38
C SER A 48 -2.32 10.61 -15.15
N GLU A 49 -1.56 11.13 -14.20
CA GLU A 49 -0.23 10.63 -13.82
C GLU A 49 -0.34 9.31 -13.06
N LEU A 50 -1.33 9.18 -12.17
CA LEU A 50 -1.68 7.93 -11.50
C LEU A 50 -2.03 6.83 -12.50
N ASN A 51 -2.83 7.14 -13.51
CA ASN A 51 -3.16 6.18 -14.55
C ASN A 51 -1.93 5.80 -15.40
N GLN A 52 -1.06 6.75 -15.71
CA GLN A 52 0.22 6.49 -16.38
C GLN A 52 1.11 5.55 -15.54
N ALA A 53 1.24 5.83 -14.24
CA ALA A 53 1.99 4.99 -13.30
C ALA A 53 1.41 3.58 -13.22
N ARG A 54 0.08 3.45 -13.17
CA ARG A 54 -0.61 2.16 -13.15
C ARG A 54 -0.33 1.35 -14.41
N ILE A 55 -0.46 1.97 -15.59
CA ILE A 55 -0.17 1.32 -16.87
C ILE A 55 1.29 0.87 -16.93
N PHE A 56 2.21 1.69 -16.44
CA PHE A 56 3.63 1.36 -16.38
C PHE A 56 3.88 0.13 -15.49
N GLY A 57 3.39 0.14 -14.25
CA GLY A 57 3.51 -1.00 -13.33
C GLY A 57 2.92 -2.29 -13.89
N LEU A 58 1.75 -2.22 -14.55
CA LEU A 58 1.13 -3.38 -15.21
C LEU A 58 1.98 -3.93 -16.37
N ARG A 59 2.62 -3.05 -17.15
CA ARG A 59 3.53 -3.48 -18.22
C ARG A 59 4.76 -4.19 -17.67
N GLU A 60 5.35 -3.66 -16.61
CA GLU A 60 6.51 -4.28 -15.95
C GLU A 60 6.16 -5.63 -15.32
N SER A 61 5.01 -5.72 -14.67
CA SER A 61 4.45 -6.97 -14.15
C SER A 61 4.23 -8.01 -15.26
N ALA A 62 3.68 -7.58 -16.40
CA ALA A 62 3.46 -8.47 -17.54
C ALA A 62 4.76 -8.96 -18.18
N LYS A 63 5.82 -8.13 -18.22
CA LYS A 63 7.14 -8.55 -18.67
C LYS A 63 7.70 -9.64 -17.77
N LEU A 64 7.70 -9.43 -16.46
CA LEU A 64 8.17 -10.41 -15.48
C LEU A 64 7.37 -11.72 -15.56
N ARG A 65 6.04 -11.63 -15.67
CA ARG A 65 5.17 -12.81 -15.81
C ARG A 65 5.55 -13.67 -17.02
N ARG A 66 5.84 -13.04 -18.16
CA ARG A 66 6.29 -13.78 -19.36
C ARG A 66 7.64 -14.43 -19.15
N ALA A 67 8.58 -13.73 -18.52
CA ALA A 67 9.90 -14.29 -18.22
C ALA A 67 9.76 -15.54 -17.32
N LEU A 68 9.05 -15.43 -16.20
CA LEU A 68 8.86 -16.53 -15.24
C LEU A 68 8.15 -17.75 -15.85
N LYS A 69 7.21 -17.56 -16.78
CA LYS A 69 6.51 -18.66 -17.48
C LYS A 69 7.31 -19.28 -18.63
N THR A 70 8.43 -18.70 -19.01
CA THR A 70 9.25 -19.18 -20.13
C THR A 70 10.43 -20.00 -19.58
N LEU A 71 10.57 -21.24 -20.03
CA LEU A 71 11.67 -22.12 -19.66
C LEU A 71 13.03 -21.55 -20.10
N GLY A 72 14.05 -21.64 -19.24
CA GLY A 72 15.42 -21.22 -19.53
C GLY A 72 15.65 -19.70 -19.50
N THR A 73 14.72 -18.93 -18.92
CA THR A 73 14.99 -17.52 -18.59
C THR A 73 15.72 -17.43 -17.26
N THR A 74 16.61 -16.45 -17.13
CA THR A 74 17.33 -16.21 -15.87
C THR A 74 16.37 -15.94 -14.72
N GLU A 75 15.25 -15.24 -14.98
CA GLU A 75 14.23 -14.98 -13.97
C GLU A 75 13.56 -16.27 -13.50
N ARG A 76 13.18 -17.18 -14.41
CA ARG A 76 12.57 -18.46 -14.02
C ARG A 76 13.56 -19.27 -13.19
N ASP A 77 14.79 -19.41 -13.68
CA ASP A 77 15.83 -20.21 -13.02
C ASP A 77 16.22 -19.63 -11.65
N ALA A 78 16.15 -18.31 -11.47
CA ALA A 78 16.45 -17.65 -10.20
C ALA A 78 15.33 -17.74 -9.17
N PHE A 79 14.07 -17.74 -9.58
CA PHE A 79 12.93 -17.60 -8.68
C PHE A 79 12.07 -18.86 -8.53
N VAL A 80 11.90 -19.66 -9.59
CA VAL A 80 11.08 -20.87 -9.57
C VAL A 80 11.98 -22.04 -9.20
N SER A 81 11.98 -22.38 -7.91
CA SER A 81 12.76 -23.52 -7.40
C SER A 81 12.13 -24.84 -7.82
N ASP A 82 12.97 -25.83 -8.06
CA ASP A 82 12.50 -27.20 -8.28
C ASP A 82 11.93 -27.77 -6.96
N LEU A 83 10.66 -28.17 -7.01
CA LEU A 83 9.91 -28.65 -5.85
C LEU A 83 9.88 -30.17 -5.73
N GLU A 84 10.51 -30.91 -6.65
CA GLU A 84 10.45 -32.39 -6.74
C GLU A 84 10.77 -33.13 -5.43
N LEU A 85 11.41 -32.49 -4.44
CA LEU A 85 11.81 -33.08 -3.16
C LEU A 85 11.07 -32.53 -1.92
N ARG A 86 10.00 -31.74 -2.10
CA ARG A 86 9.28 -31.09 -0.99
C ARG A 86 8.01 -31.86 -0.62
N GLU A 87 7.75 -31.96 0.69
CA GLU A 87 6.52 -32.58 1.21
C GLU A 87 5.28 -31.75 0.81
N PRO A 88 4.16 -32.39 0.42
CA PRO A 88 2.93 -31.69 0.01
C PRO A 88 2.44 -30.66 1.05
N GLU A 89 2.59 -30.97 2.34
CA GLU A 89 2.21 -30.07 3.44
C GLU A 89 3.00 -28.77 3.43
N PHE A 90 4.29 -28.83 3.08
CA PHE A 90 5.13 -27.64 2.96
C PHE A 90 4.71 -26.78 1.76
N ILE A 91 4.41 -27.42 0.62
CA ILE A 91 3.97 -26.73 -0.59
C ILE A 91 2.62 -26.05 -0.34
N ALA A 92 1.66 -26.76 0.24
CA ALA A 92 0.34 -26.24 0.59
C ALA A 92 0.43 -25.01 1.50
N LYS A 93 1.23 -25.07 2.58
CA LYS A 93 1.46 -23.91 3.46
C LYS A 93 2.07 -22.73 2.73
N THR A 94 3.02 -23.00 1.82
CA THR A 94 3.68 -21.94 1.05
C THR A 94 2.70 -21.24 0.10
N VAL A 95 1.85 -22.00 -0.59
CA VAL A 95 0.77 -21.46 -1.44
C VAL A 95 -0.17 -20.58 -0.61
N THR A 96 -0.57 -21.04 0.58
CA THR A 96 -1.42 -20.27 1.50
C THR A 96 -0.77 -18.96 1.91
N ILE A 97 0.52 -18.98 2.29
CA ILE A 97 1.29 -17.78 2.64
C ILE A 97 1.35 -16.79 1.47
N LEU A 98 1.66 -17.27 0.26
CA LEU A 98 1.71 -16.44 -0.95
C LEU A 98 0.37 -15.78 -1.29
N SER A 99 -0.73 -16.38 -0.82
CA SER A 99 -2.11 -15.95 -1.06
C SER A 99 -2.72 -15.13 0.09
N LEU A 100 -1.96 -14.82 1.16
CA LEU A 100 -2.50 -14.11 2.33
C LEU A 100 -3.13 -12.75 2.00
N ASN A 101 -2.62 -12.04 1.00
CA ASN A 101 -3.18 -10.74 0.59
C ASN A 101 -4.59 -10.87 0.00
N SER A 102 -4.85 -11.90 -0.83
CA SER A 102 -6.19 -12.15 -1.35
C SER A 102 -7.13 -12.64 -0.25
N LEU A 103 -6.66 -13.55 0.61
CA LEU A 103 -7.43 -14.03 1.77
C LEU A 103 -7.81 -12.88 2.72
N SER A 104 -6.89 -11.94 2.96
CA SER A 104 -7.14 -10.75 3.77
C SER A 104 -8.18 -9.82 3.14
N THR A 105 -8.17 -9.70 1.81
CA THR A 105 -9.15 -8.88 1.08
C THR A 105 -10.54 -9.52 1.16
N ASP A 106 -10.61 -10.84 1.00
CA ASP A 106 -11.87 -11.58 1.07
C ASP A 106 -12.42 -11.61 2.50
N ALA A 107 -11.56 -11.78 3.52
CA ALA A 107 -11.95 -11.68 4.92
C ALA A 107 -12.60 -10.32 5.26
N ARG A 108 -11.99 -9.21 4.83
CA ARG A 108 -12.57 -7.87 5.04
C ARG A 108 -13.93 -7.68 4.37
N ARG A 109 -14.20 -8.37 3.26
CA ARG A 109 -15.50 -8.36 2.58
C ARG A 109 -16.53 -9.24 3.28
N ASN A 110 -16.09 -10.35 3.87
CA ASN A 110 -16.96 -11.32 4.55
C ASN A 110 -17.35 -10.87 5.96
N VAL A 111 -16.49 -10.10 6.64
CA VAL A 111 -16.78 -9.61 7.99
C VAL A 111 -17.84 -8.51 7.93
N ILE A 112 -19.04 -8.86 8.36
CA ILE A 112 -20.15 -7.92 8.56
C ILE A 112 -20.27 -7.67 10.06
N ILE A 113 -19.92 -6.48 10.50
CA ILE A 113 -20.16 -5.99 11.86
C ILE A 113 -21.09 -4.78 11.80
N SER A 114 -22.06 -4.71 12.71
CA SER A 114 -22.90 -3.53 12.85
C SER A 114 -22.09 -2.39 13.44
N LEU A 115 -22.16 -1.21 12.81
CA LEU A 115 -21.60 0.01 13.39
C LEU A 115 -22.31 0.33 14.72
N PRO A 116 -21.61 0.95 15.69
CA PRO A 116 -22.25 1.52 16.87
C PRO A 116 -23.39 2.44 16.44
N ILE A 117 -24.52 2.36 17.13
CA ILE A 117 -25.72 3.16 16.81
C ILE A 117 -25.63 4.46 17.59
N ASP A 118 -25.70 5.60 16.89
CA ASP A 118 -25.72 6.91 17.53
C ASP A 118 -26.87 7.01 18.55
N LEU A 119 -26.53 7.47 19.75
CA LEU A 119 -27.50 7.73 20.80
C LEU A 119 -28.30 9.01 20.53
N PRO A 120 -29.54 9.10 21.03
CA PRO A 120 -30.33 10.32 20.94
C PRO A 120 -29.70 11.44 21.78
N SER A 121 -29.96 12.70 21.43
CA SER A 121 -29.34 13.87 22.07
C SER A 121 -29.72 14.08 23.55
N ASP A 122 -30.74 13.36 24.04
CA ASP A 122 -31.20 13.36 25.43
C ASP A 122 -30.72 12.14 26.23
N ALA A 123 -29.79 11.34 25.67
CA ALA A 123 -29.16 10.23 26.39
C ALA A 123 -28.45 10.72 27.67
N SER A 124 -28.51 9.88 28.70
CA SER A 124 -27.87 10.14 29.98
C SER A 124 -26.33 10.08 29.86
N SER A 125 -25.64 10.67 30.83
CA SER A 125 -24.16 10.63 30.87
C SER A 125 -23.63 9.19 30.96
N GLU A 126 -24.29 8.30 31.70
CA GLU A 126 -23.91 6.88 31.79
C GLU A 126 -24.04 6.19 30.42
N GLU A 127 -25.11 6.44 29.67
CA GLU A 127 -25.30 5.89 28.32
C GLU A 127 -24.26 6.43 27.32
N LEU A 128 -23.89 7.71 27.43
CA LEU A 128 -22.84 8.31 26.58
C LEU A 128 -21.46 7.72 26.87
N GLU A 129 -21.15 7.43 28.14
CA GLU A 129 -19.90 6.77 28.54
C GLU A 129 -19.81 5.35 27.96
N GLU A 130 -20.88 4.56 28.06
CA GLU A 130 -20.95 3.20 27.47
C GLU A 130 -20.88 3.22 25.93
N TYR A 131 -21.52 4.21 25.30
CA TYR A 131 -21.44 4.40 23.84
C TYR A 131 -20.02 4.74 23.39
N GLN A 132 -19.35 5.66 24.08
CA GLN A 132 -17.98 6.03 23.74
C GLN A 132 -17.03 4.83 23.88
N GLU A 133 -17.18 4.01 24.92
CA GLU A 133 -16.42 2.76 25.07
C GLU A 133 -16.67 1.80 23.90
N THR A 134 -17.91 1.71 23.43
CA THR A 134 -18.26 0.87 22.27
C THR A 134 -17.64 1.40 20.98
N VAL A 135 -17.65 2.72 20.76
CA VAL A 135 -17.02 3.38 19.60
C VAL A 135 -15.50 3.18 19.63
N ASP A 136 -14.88 3.37 20.78
CA ASP A 136 -13.43 3.24 20.96
C ASP A 136 -12.96 1.79 20.75
N ASN A 137 -13.75 0.81 21.17
CA ASN A 137 -13.44 -0.61 21.02
C ASN A 137 -13.78 -1.18 19.63
N PHE A 138 -14.64 -0.52 18.86
CA PHE A 138 -15.10 -1.02 17.56
C PHE A 138 -13.96 -1.35 16.57
N PRO A 139 -12.90 -0.52 16.40
CA PRO A 139 -11.78 -0.86 15.52
C PRO A 139 -11.06 -2.15 15.93
N LEU A 140 -10.93 -2.40 17.24
CA LEU A 140 -10.29 -3.60 17.78
C LEU A 140 -11.16 -4.84 17.54
N GLU A 141 -12.48 -4.73 17.78
CA GLU A 141 -13.42 -5.82 17.51
C GLU A 141 -13.47 -6.19 16.02
N TYR A 142 -13.50 -5.18 15.14
CA TYR A 142 -13.47 -5.40 13.70
C TYR A 142 -12.16 -6.08 13.28
N ALA A 143 -11.01 -5.59 13.74
CA ALA A 143 -9.72 -6.18 13.44
C ALA A 143 -9.64 -7.66 13.88
N LYS A 144 -10.13 -7.97 15.08
CA LYS A 144 -10.19 -9.34 15.59
C LYS A 144 -11.04 -10.26 14.72
N LYS A 145 -12.25 -9.82 14.32
CA LYS A 145 -13.11 -10.61 13.43
C LYS A 145 -12.48 -10.84 12.06
N VAL A 146 -11.76 -9.85 11.54
CA VAL A 146 -11.02 -10.01 10.28
C VAL A 146 -9.89 -11.03 10.43
N GLU A 147 -9.15 -11.01 11.53
CA GLU A 147 -8.10 -11.99 11.82
C GLU A 147 -8.65 -13.43 11.95
N GLU A 148 -9.79 -13.58 12.65
CA GLU A 148 -10.49 -14.87 12.77
C GLU A 148 -10.91 -15.41 11.39
N GLU A 149 -11.48 -14.55 10.53
CA GLU A 149 -11.90 -14.94 9.19
C GLU A 149 -10.70 -15.24 8.28
N ILE A 150 -9.58 -14.50 8.38
CA ILE A 150 -8.33 -14.83 7.67
C ILE A 150 -7.84 -16.22 8.05
N THR A 151 -7.79 -16.52 9.35
CA THR A 151 -7.32 -17.80 9.87
C THR A 151 -8.18 -18.96 9.35
N LYS A 152 -9.51 -18.77 9.35
CA LYS A 152 -10.46 -19.73 8.80
C LYS A 152 -10.26 -19.95 7.31
N LEU A 153 -10.18 -18.88 6.51
CA LEU A 153 -9.98 -18.98 5.06
C LEU A 153 -8.63 -19.64 4.70
N ALA A 154 -7.57 -19.35 5.46
CA ALA A 154 -6.27 -19.96 5.30
C ALA A 154 -6.32 -21.48 5.58
N ALA A 155 -6.99 -21.89 6.66
CA ALA A 155 -7.17 -23.30 7.00
C ALA A 155 -8.00 -24.05 5.93
N GLU A 156 -9.10 -23.45 5.46
CA GLU A 156 -9.91 -24.02 4.38
C GLU A 156 -9.13 -24.15 3.07
N MET A 157 -8.25 -23.20 2.77
CA MET A 157 -7.38 -23.25 1.60
C MET A 157 -6.34 -24.38 1.72
N GLU A 158 -5.67 -24.50 2.87
CA GLU A 158 -4.70 -25.57 3.12
C GLU A 158 -5.37 -26.96 3.02
N GLU A 159 -6.56 -27.13 3.60
CA GLU A 159 -7.31 -28.38 3.49
C GLU A 159 -7.68 -28.73 2.04
N LYS A 160 -8.01 -27.72 1.21
CA LYS A 160 -8.27 -27.92 -0.22
C LYS A 160 -7.01 -28.30 -0.98
N LEU A 161 -5.89 -27.64 -0.70
CA LEU A 161 -4.61 -27.88 -1.35
C LEU A 161 -4.07 -29.29 -1.06
N LEU A 162 -4.22 -29.78 0.18
CA LEU A 162 -3.81 -31.12 0.57
C LEU A 162 -4.61 -32.25 -0.10
N LYS A 163 -5.74 -31.94 -0.75
CA LYS A 163 -6.55 -32.90 -1.50
C LYS A 163 -6.19 -32.95 -2.98
N LEU A 164 -5.34 -32.04 -3.45
CA LEU A 164 -4.88 -32.01 -4.84
C LEU A 164 -3.85 -33.12 -5.09
N SER A 165 -3.69 -33.50 -6.35
CA SER A 165 -2.55 -34.32 -6.77
C SER A 165 -1.24 -33.53 -6.68
N ASP A 166 -0.10 -34.23 -6.62
CA ASP A 166 1.23 -33.59 -6.55
C ASP A 166 1.45 -32.61 -7.71
N ASP A 167 1.07 -32.98 -8.94
CA ASP A 167 1.17 -32.13 -10.12
C ASP A 167 0.31 -30.86 -9.98
N GLU A 168 -0.95 -31.00 -9.58
CA GLU A 168 -1.86 -29.86 -9.36
C GLU A 168 -1.40 -28.93 -8.23
N LEU A 169 -0.76 -29.49 -7.21
CA LEU A 169 -0.22 -28.74 -6.08
C LEU A 169 1.03 -27.94 -6.49
N GLN A 170 1.89 -28.53 -7.32
CA GLN A 170 3.04 -27.84 -7.91
C GLN A 170 2.59 -26.70 -8.85
N ASP A 171 1.60 -26.95 -9.70
CA ASP A 171 1.01 -25.91 -10.57
C ASP A 171 0.44 -24.75 -9.74
N SER A 172 -0.28 -25.08 -8.66
CA SER A 172 -0.84 -24.08 -7.74
C SER A 172 0.25 -23.25 -7.06
N TYR A 173 1.38 -23.88 -6.70
CA TYR A 173 2.54 -23.17 -6.17
C TYR A 173 3.18 -22.24 -7.19
N GLU A 174 3.46 -22.74 -8.40
CA GLU A 174 4.09 -21.91 -9.43
C GLU A 174 3.21 -20.70 -9.75
N GLU A 175 1.90 -20.90 -9.88
CA GLU A 175 0.95 -19.82 -10.10
C GLU A 175 0.94 -18.80 -8.94
N ALA A 176 0.86 -19.27 -7.69
CA ALA A 176 0.85 -18.39 -6.51
C ALA A 176 2.15 -17.58 -6.40
N LEU A 177 3.29 -18.22 -6.63
CA LEU A 177 4.61 -17.58 -6.59
C LEU A 177 4.74 -16.51 -7.69
N ILE A 178 4.41 -16.87 -8.94
CA ILE A 178 4.46 -15.95 -10.07
C ILE A 178 3.54 -14.75 -9.81
N ASN A 179 2.31 -14.99 -9.35
CA ASN A 179 1.37 -13.92 -9.05
C ASN A 179 1.88 -13.00 -7.94
N ASN A 180 2.47 -13.55 -6.88
CA ASN A 180 3.07 -12.77 -5.80
C ASN A 180 4.22 -11.88 -6.31
N LEU A 181 5.20 -12.46 -7.02
CA LEU A 181 6.34 -11.73 -7.58
C LEU A 181 5.89 -10.63 -8.57
N CYS A 182 4.92 -10.95 -9.41
CA CYS A 182 4.36 -10.01 -10.39
C CYS A 182 3.59 -8.87 -9.71
N SER A 183 2.87 -9.14 -8.62
CA SER A 183 2.16 -8.13 -7.83
C SER A 183 3.15 -7.18 -7.15
N THR A 184 4.17 -7.73 -6.48
CA THR A 184 5.24 -6.94 -5.87
C THR A 184 5.95 -6.06 -6.88
N ARG A 185 6.30 -6.62 -8.07
CA ARG A 185 6.90 -5.84 -9.16
C ARG A 185 5.99 -4.71 -9.66
N MET A 186 4.68 -4.97 -9.78
CA MET A 186 3.69 -3.98 -10.19
C MET A 186 3.65 -2.82 -9.20
N THR A 187 3.51 -3.12 -7.91
CA THR A 187 3.41 -2.12 -6.83
C THR A 187 4.67 -1.27 -6.75
N ASN A 188 5.85 -1.90 -6.78
CA ASN A 188 7.12 -1.17 -6.71
C ASN A 188 7.29 -0.24 -7.91
N LYS A 189 7.02 -0.72 -9.13
CA LYS A 189 7.16 0.10 -10.35
C LYS A 189 6.08 1.17 -10.48
N PHE A 190 4.89 0.91 -9.94
CA PHE A 190 3.85 1.92 -9.80
C PHE A 190 4.32 3.06 -8.89
N LEU A 191 4.83 2.74 -7.70
CA LEU A 191 5.31 3.73 -6.74
C LEU A 191 6.51 4.51 -7.27
N ASP A 192 7.50 3.84 -7.87
CA ASP A 192 8.64 4.47 -8.54
C ASP A 192 8.18 5.52 -9.56
N MET A 193 7.18 5.17 -10.38
CA MET A 193 6.64 6.08 -11.38
C MET A 193 5.86 7.24 -10.76
N CYS A 194 5.12 7.01 -9.67
CA CYS A 194 4.45 8.09 -8.93
C CYS A 194 5.47 9.09 -8.36
N ILE A 195 6.53 8.61 -7.73
CA ILE A 195 7.60 9.46 -7.18
C ILE A 195 8.27 10.24 -8.32
N PHE A 196 8.70 9.56 -9.38
CA PHE A 196 9.30 10.19 -10.55
C PHE A 196 8.42 11.31 -11.14
N LEU A 197 7.11 11.07 -11.29
CA LEU A 197 6.18 12.06 -11.83
C LEU A 197 5.88 13.19 -10.83
N GLY A 198 5.97 12.91 -9.53
CA GLY A 198 5.65 13.82 -8.44
C GLY A 198 6.80 14.69 -7.92
N THR A 199 8.04 14.48 -8.39
CA THR A 199 9.23 15.22 -7.94
C THR A 199 9.67 16.30 -8.93
N PHE A 200 9.86 17.52 -8.41
CA PHE A 200 10.17 18.75 -9.15
C PHE A 200 11.42 19.45 -8.58
N SER A 201 12.08 20.24 -9.42
CA SER A 201 13.22 21.07 -9.04
C SER A 201 12.79 22.42 -8.46
N ASP A 202 11.57 22.85 -8.74
CA ASP A 202 11.04 24.16 -8.39
C ASP A 202 9.70 24.09 -7.64
N ILE A 203 9.44 25.11 -6.82
CA ILE A 203 8.22 25.24 -6.01
C ILE A 203 6.95 25.39 -6.87
N ASP A 204 7.08 25.96 -8.07
CA ASP A 204 5.96 26.11 -9.01
C ASP A 204 5.64 24.80 -9.76
N MET A 205 6.44 23.75 -9.55
CA MET A 205 6.31 22.43 -10.17
C MET A 205 6.26 22.46 -11.70
N LYS A 206 7.04 23.34 -12.30
CA LYS A 206 7.14 23.48 -13.76
C LYS A 206 8.26 22.60 -14.35
N GLU A 207 9.30 22.36 -13.58
CA GLU A 207 10.49 21.63 -13.98
C GLU A 207 10.61 20.33 -13.19
N ARG A 208 10.48 19.19 -13.88
CA ARG A 208 10.69 17.88 -13.25
C ARG A 208 12.11 17.76 -12.73
N LYS A 209 12.27 17.12 -11.57
CA LYS A 209 13.60 16.88 -11.00
C LYS A 209 14.42 15.93 -11.87
N PHE A 210 13.76 14.91 -12.40
CA PHE A 210 14.38 13.87 -13.22
C PHE A 210 13.93 14.01 -14.67
N SER A 211 14.89 13.96 -15.59
CA SER A 211 14.65 14.03 -17.03
C SER A 211 14.06 12.73 -17.59
N SER A 212 14.32 11.60 -16.92
CA SER A 212 13.81 10.29 -17.28
C SER A 212 13.59 9.41 -16.04
N LEU A 213 12.78 8.36 -16.20
CA LEU A 213 12.61 7.37 -15.13
C LEU A 213 13.92 6.63 -14.84
N GLU A 214 14.74 6.39 -15.86
CA GLU A 214 16.05 5.74 -15.73
C GLU A 214 17.00 6.56 -14.83
N GLU A 215 16.95 7.89 -14.92
CA GLU A 215 17.71 8.77 -14.02
C GLU A 215 17.29 8.56 -12.56
N TYR A 216 15.99 8.49 -12.29
CA TYR A 216 15.46 8.19 -10.96
C TYR A 216 15.85 6.78 -10.49
N GLU A 217 15.74 5.76 -11.35
CA GLU A 217 16.05 4.38 -10.98
C GLU A 217 17.53 4.18 -10.61
N ASN A 218 18.42 4.95 -11.26
CA ASN A 218 19.86 4.92 -11.04
C ASN A 218 20.34 5.76 -9.84
N LEU A 219 19.42 6.40 -9.10
CA LEU A 219 19.77 7.06 -7.84
C LEU A 219 20.28 6.04 -6.81
N ALA A 220 21.13 6.53 -5.91
CA ALA A 220 21.55 5.79 -4.73
C ALA A 220 20.32 5.35 -3.91
N THR A 221 20.39 4.16 -3.31
CA THR A 221 19.28 3.56 -2.55
C THR A 221 18.82 4.48 -1.44
N GLU A 222 19.75 5.09 -0.72
CA GLU A 222 19.51 6.00 0.40
C GLU A 222 18.71 7.23 -0.03
N VAL A 223 18.93 7.72 -1.25
CA VAL A 223 18.18 8.85 -1.81
C VAL A 223 16.77 8.42 -2.21
N LYS A 224 16.62 7.24 -2.83
CA LYS A 224 15.30 6.69 -3.18
C LYS A 224 14.46 6.41 -1.95
N ASP A 225 15.05 5.91 -0.87
CA ASP A 225 14.36 5.65 0.38
C ASP A 225 13.87 6.96 1.01
N GLN A 226 14.67 8.03 0.99
CA GLN A 226 14.25 9.36 1.43
C GLN A 226 13.09 9.91 0.60
N LEU A 227 13.16 9.81 -0.73
CA LEU A 227 12.08 10.24 -1.62
C LEU A 227 10.81 9.41 -1.42
N THR A 228 10.95 8.10 -1.23
CA THR A 228 9.83 7.19 -0.99
C THR A 228 9.15 7.49 0.33
N TYR A 229 9.92 7.68 1.40
CA TYR A 229 9.41 8.07 2.69
C TYR A 229 8.67 9.41 2.59
N ALA A 230 9.32 10.43 2.02
CA ALA A 230 8.73 11.75 1.83
C ALA A 230 7.42 11.69 1.05
N TYR A 231 7.36 10.91 -0.04
CA TYR A 231 6.14 10.74 -0.84
C TYR A 231 5.00 10.10 -0.05
N ASN A 232 5.30 9.07 0.74
CA ASN A 232 4.30 8.35 1.54
C ASN A 232 3.81 9.15 2.74
N THR A 233 4.59 10.12 3.21
CA THR A 233 4.23 11.02 4.32
C THR A 233 3.82 12.41 3.83
N LEU A 234 3.49 12.57 2.55
CA LEU A 234 2.94 13.82 2.04
C LEU A 234 1.58 14.09 2.70
N ASP A 235 1.57 15.02 3.65
CA ASP A 235 0.37 15.44 4.37
C ASP A 235 0.21 16.97 4.32
N MET A 236 -1.01 17.42 4.07
CA MET A 236 -1.33 18.85 4.03
C MET A 236 -1.82 19.30 5.41
N PRO A 237 -1.10 20.21 6.09
CA PRO A 237 -1.59 20.78 7.33
C PRO A 237 -2.91 21.52 7.11
N ILE A 238 -3.86 21.39 8.04
CA ILE A 238 -5.19 22.00 7.97
C ILE A 238 -5.09 23.52 7.82
N GLU A 239 -4.06 24.14 8.36
CA GLU A 239 -3.78 25.57 8.25
C GLU A 239 -3.54 26.01 6.80
N LYS A 240 -3.02 25.12 5.95
CA LYS A 240 -2.78 25.38 4.52
C LYS A 240 -4.06 25.28 3.69
N LEU A 241 -5.11 24.64 4.21
CA LEU A 241 -6.42 24.52 3.56
C LEU A 241 -7.32 25.74 3.75
N LYS A 242 -7.06 26.56 4.78
CA LYS A 242 -7.79 27.80 5.05
C LYS A 242 -7.57 28.81 3.92
N LYS A 243 -8.60 29.55 3.54
CA LYS A 243 -8.56 30.57 2.47
C LYS A 243 -7.50 31.65 2.72
#